data_AF-A0A7V5ESP8-F1
#
_entry.id   AF-A0A7V5ESP8-F1
#
_cell.length_a   1.000
_cell.length_b   1.000
_cell.length_c   1.000
_cell.angle_alpha   90.00
_cell.angle_beta   90.00
_cell.angle_gamma   90.00
#
_symmetry.space_group_name_H-M   'P 1'
#
loop_
_entity.id
_entity.type
_entity.pdbx_description
1 polymer ?
#
loop_
_entity_poly.entity_id
_entity_poly.type
_entity_poly.pdbx_seq_one_letter_code
_entity_poly.pdbx_strand_id
1 'polypeptide(L)' 'MNRWTIFWNHLRGHTCHTCAHLDRFWSSGDGQVSKHHAFCRNPASPYGNRPIPPEAWCPHYAPRKAESQRER' A
#
# COMPACT_ATOMS: atom_id res chain seq x y z
N MET A 1 -18.72 -0.92 4.38
CA MET A 1 -18.34 -1.27 2.99
C MET A 1 -18.80 -2.68 2.66
N ASN A 2 -19.26 -2.93 1.43
CA ASN A 2 -19.68 -4.26 0.98
C ASN A 2 -18.48 -5.18 0.74
N ARG A 3 -18.51 -6.42 1.29
CA ARG A 3 -17.46 -7.44 1.08
C ARG A 3 -17.18 -7.73 -0.39
N TRP A 4 -18.20 -7.66 -1.23
CA TRP A 4 -18.08 -7.85 -2.69
C TRP A 4 -17.17 -6.82 -3.37
N THR A 5 -17.23 -5.55 -2.95
CA THR A 5 -16.40 -4.48 -3.53
C THR A 5 -14.93 -4.71 -3.23
N ILE A 6 -14.60 -5.17 -2.02
CA ILE A 6 -13.22 -5.49 -1.62
C ILE A 6 -12.70 -6.67 -2.45
N PHE A 7 -13.52 -7.71 -2.62
CA PHE A 7 -13.16 -8.89 -3.42
C PHE A 7 -12.86 -8.53 -4.88
N TRP A 8 -13.73 -7.75 -5.53
CA TRP A 8 -13.52 -7.31 -6.91
C TRP A 8 -12.28 -6.42 -7.05
N ASN A 9 -12.01 -5.53 -6.10
CA ASN A 9 -10.79 -4.72 -6.12
C ASN A 9 -9.53 -5.58 -5.96
N HIS A 10 -9.59 -6.63 -5.14
CA HIS A 10 -8.48 -7.57 -4.99
C HIS A 10 -8.20 -8.32 -6.30
N LEU A 11 -9.25 -8.80 -6.99
CA LEU A 11 -9.13 -9.44 -8.31
C LEU A 11 -8.54 -8.52 -9.38
N ARG A 12 -8.85 -7.22 -9.32
CA ARG A 12 -8.29 -6.21 -10.24
C ARG A 12 -6.88 -5.76 -9.85
N GLY A 13 -6.31 -6.30 -8.76
CA GLY A 13 -5.02 -5.88 -8.24
C GLY A 13 -5.02 -4.47 -7.66
N HIS A 14 -6.19 -3.89 -7.38
CA HIS A 14 -6.35 -2.59 -6.72
C HIS A 14 -6.24 -2.80 -5.21
N THR A 15 -5.01 -2.90 -4.69
CA THR A 15 -4.76 -3.12 -3.26
C THR A 15 -3.83 -2.04 -2.71
N CYS A 16 -3.77 -1.90 -1.39
CA CYS A 16 -2.80 -1.03 -0.73
C CYS A 16 -1.36 -1.34 -1.17
N HIS A 17 -1.06 -2.60 -1.56
CA HIS A 17 0.24 -2.99 -2.07
C HIS A 17 0.58 -2.40 -3.45
N THR A 18 -0.41 -2.04 -4.26
CA THR A 18 -0.24 -1.43 -5.59
C THR A 18 -0.56 0.07 -5.60
N CYS A 19 -0.87 0.63 -4.42
CA CYS A 19 -1.25 2.04 -4.25
C CYS A 19 -0.04 2.97 -4.41
N ALA A 20 -0.27 4.16 -4.97
CA ALA A 20 0.74 5.20 -5.16
C ALA A 20 1.33 5.72 -3.83
N HIS A 21 0.53 5.68 -2.76
CA HIS A 21 0.91 6.19 -1.45
C HIS A 21 1.50 5.13 -0.51
N LEU A 22 1.87 3.97 -1.05
CA LEU A 22 2.49 2.92 -0.29
C LEU A 22 3.98 3.21 -0.10
N ASP A 23 4.41 3.27 1.15
CA ASP A 23 5.80 3.39 1.54
C ASP A 23 6.26 2.05 2.11
N ARG A 24 7.31 1.49 1.50
CA ARG A 24 7.91 0.23 1.91
C ARG A 24 9.32 0.51 2.34
N PHE A 25 9.65 0.16 3.58
CA PHE A 25 11.03 0.21 4.02
C PHE A 25 11.43 -1.11 4.67
N TRP A 26 12.70 -1.44 4.47
CA TRP A 26 13.35 -2.54 5.14
C TRP A 26 13.99 -1.99 6.40
N SER A 27 13.58 -2.53 7.56
CA SER A 27 14.28 -2.28 8.81
C SER A 27 15.15 -3.49 9.11
N SER A 28 16.47 -3.28 9.11
CA SER A 28 17.47 -4.25 9.54
C SER A 28 18.15 -3.66 10.78
N GLY A 29 17.59 -3.93 11.96
CA GLY A 29 18.20 -3.55 13.23
C GLY A 29 19.17 -4.64 13.70
N ASP A 30 20.32 -4.26 14.23
CA ASP A 30 21.42 -5.05 14.83
C ASP A 30 21.07 -6.51 15.22
N GLY A 31 21.11 -7.44 14.24
CA GLY A 31 20.91 -8.87 14.46
C GLY A 31 19.45 -9.37 14.48
N GLN A 32 18.47 -8.52 14.19
CA GLN A 32 17.07 -8.91 14.02
C GLN A 32 16.76 -9.28 12.56
N VAL A 33 15.87 -10.26 12.37
CA VAL A 33 15.38 -10.64 11.04
C VAL A 33 14.78 -9.41 10.38
N SER A 34 15.29 -9.07 9.20
CA SER A 34 14.81 -7.92 8.43
C SER A 34 13.30 -8.02 8.22
N LYS A 35 12.56 -7.07 8.80
CA LYS A 35 11.11 -7.00 8.65
C LYS A 35 10.77 -6.01 7.55
N HIS A 36 9.96 -6.48 6.61
CA HIS A 36 9.41 -5.64 5.57
C HIS A 36 8.22 -4.88 6.15
N HIS A 37 8.36 -3.57 6.29
CA HIS A 37 7.30 -2.72 6.78
C HIS A 37 6.61 -2.01 5.62
N ALA A 38 5.28 -1.99 5.66
CA ALA A 38 4.43 -1.35 4.66
C ALA A 38 3.52 -0.34 5.35
N PHE A 39 3.66 0.94 5.01
CA PHE A 39 2.91 2.05 5.59
C PHE A 39 2.14 2.81 4.51
N CYS A 40 0.98 3.34 4.88
CA CYS A 40 0.22 4.23 4.01
C CYS A 40 0.63 5.69 4.31
N ARG A 41 1.09 6.43 3.31
CA ARG A 41 1.46 7.86 3.43
C ARG A 41 0.35 8.82 3.01
N ASN A 42 -0.83 8.32 2.66
CA ASN A 42 -1.93 9.19 2.26
C ASN A 42 -2.54 9.87 3.50
N PRO A 43 -2.43 11.21 3.66
CA PRO A 43 -2.95 11.92 4.83
C PRO A 43 -4.48 11.92 4.90
N ALA A 44 -5.16 11.76 3.76
CA ALA A 44 -6.63 11.66 3.71
C ALA A 44 -7.13 10.25 4.05
N SER A 45 -6.25 9.23 4.01
CA SER A 45 -6.62 7.87 4.37
C SER A 45 -6.74 7.73 5.89
N PRO A 46 -7.69 6.93 6.41
CA PRO A 46 -7.75 6.60 7.83
C PRO A 46 -6.48 5.87 8.34
N TYR A 47 -5.65 5.38 7.42
CA TYR A 47 -4.37 4.72 7.70
C TYR A 47 -3.15 5.61 7.44
N GLY A 48 -3.30 6.93 7.32
CA GLY A 48 -2.20 7.86 7.13
C GLY A 48 -1.13 7.74 8.23
N ASN A 49 0.13 7.50 7.82
CA ASN A 49 1.27 7.18 8.68
C ASN A 49 1.08 5.95 9.59
N ARG A 50 0.20 5.02 9.21
CA ARG A 50 -0.04 3.76 9.91
C ARG A 50 0.30 2.56 9.03
N PRO A 51 0.56 1.38 9.63
CA PRO A 51 0.73 0.15 8.87
C PRO A 51 -0.49 -0.10 7.99
N ILE A 52 -0.28 -0.73 6.83
CA ILE A 52 -1.39 -1.15 5.98
C ILE A 52 -2.35 -2.07 6.75
N PRO A 53 -3.66 -1.91 6.56
CA PRO A 53 -4.65 -2.77 7.20
C PRO A 53 -4.60 -4.20 6.62
N PRO A 54 -5.05 -5.22 7.37
CA PRO A 54 -5.06 -6.61 6.91
C PRO A 54 -5.97 -6.83 5.69
N GLU A 55 -7.00 -5.99 5.50
CA GLU A 55 -7.86 -6.02 4.31
C GLU A 55 -7.13 -5.56 3.04
N ALA A 56 -5.93 -4.98 3.18
CA ALA A 56 -5.08 -4.49 2.10
C ALA A 56 -5.84 -3.61 1.08
N TRP A 57 -6.85 -2.85 1.53
CA TRP A 57 -7.64 -1.96 0.70
C TRP A 57 -8.23 -0.79 1.49
N CYS A 58 -8.40 0.38 0.86
CA CYS A 58 -9.07 1.53 1.44
C CYS A 58 -9.77 2.36 0.33
N PRO A 59 -10.77 3.20 0.66
CA PRO A 59 -11.48 4.01 -0.34
C PRO A 59 -10.61 5.11 -0.96
N HIS A 60 -9.49 5.45 -0.33
CA HIS A 60 -8.50 6.42 -0.83
C HIS A 60 -7.39 5.74 -1.67
N TYR A 61 -7.72 4.61 -2.31
CA TYR A 61 -6.81 3.93 -3.22
C TYR A 61 -6.51 4.85 -4.42
N ALA A 62 -5.23 5.13 -4.65
CA ALA A 62 -4.75 5.78 -5.85
C ALA A 62 -3.87 4.77 -6.60
N PRO A 63 -4.16 4.46 -7.87
CA PRO A 63 -3.29 3.57 -8.63
C PRO A 63 -1.90 4.20 -8.76
N ARG A 64 -0.84 3.40 -8.57
CA ARG A 64 0.49 3.82 -9.03
C ARG A 64 0.37 4.13 -10.51
N LYS A 65 0.62 5.38 -10.90
CA LYS A 65 0.88 5.67 -12.31
C LYS A 65 2.07 4.79 -12.69
N ALA A 66 1.93 4.01 -13.75
CA ALA A 66 3.08 3.39 -14.37
C ALA A 66 3.99 4.55 -14.74
N GLU A 67 5.03 4.76 -13.95
CA GLU A 67 6.07 5.72 -14.27
C GLU A 67 6.68 5.19 -15.56
N SER A 68 6.24 5.78 -16.67
CA SER A 68 6.87 5.59 -17.96
C SER A 68 8.34 5.87 -17.71
N GLN A 69 9.16 4.84 -17.90
CA GLN A 69 10.61 4.92 -17.82
C GLN A 69 11.08 6.14 -18.62
N ARG A 70 11.31 7.25 -17.94
CA ARG A 70 11.91 8.44 -18.50
C ARG A 70 13.23 8.66 -17.79
N GLU A 71 14.26 8.16 -18.48
CA GLU A 71 15.52 8.88 -18.71
C GLU A 71 16.32 9.29 -17.47
N ARG A 72 17.32 8.48 -17.10
CA ARG A 72 18.75 8.83 -17.22
C ARG A 72 19.67 7.70 -16.78
#